data_AF-A0A9Q0ND83-F1
#
_entry.id   AF-A0A9Q0ND83-F1
#
_cell.length_a   1.000
_cell.length_b   1.000
_cell.length_c   1.000
_cell.angle_alpha   90.00
_cell.angle_beta   90.00
_cell.angle_gamma   90.00
#
_symmetry.space_group_name_H-M   'P 1'
#
loop_
_entity.id
_entity.type
_entity.pdbx_description
1 polymer ?
#
loop_
_entity_poly.entity_id
_entity_poly.type
_entity_poly.pdbx_seq_one_letter_code
_entity_poly.pdbx_strand_id
1 'polypeptide(L)'
;MALHDLVGLLELNLAGNSIISLDDGIFRNLISLEILNFENNQLLDVPTENLMHTKNLRSLDLSRNLIEFVRNDSFESLKHLSALKITGNVINELDQRAFDGLLELRTLNLADNNLTLVRVDY
;
A
#
# COMPACT_ATOMS: atom_id res chain seq x y z
N MET A 1 -12.56 18.18 2.67
CA MET A 1 -11.92 17.09 3.46
C MET A 1 -10.44 17.44 3.65
N ALA A 2 -9.78 16.99 4.71
CA ALA A 2 -8.51 17.55 5.19
C ALA A 2 -7.37 17.68 4.16
N LEU A 3 -7.31 16.79 3.16
CA LEU A 3 -6.25 16.75 2.15
C LEU A 3 -6.70 17.22 0.75
N HIS A 4 -7.96 17.67 0.61
CA HIS A 4 -8.62 17.84 -0.69
C HIS A 4 -7.92 18.85 -1.62
N ASP A 5 -7.31 19.92 -1.09
CA ASP A 5 -6.76 20.99 -1.93
C ASP A 5 -5.25 20.87 -2.15
N LEU A 6 -4.63 19.79 -1.67
CA LEU A 6 -3.18 19.57 -1.71
C LEU A 6 -2.73 18.95 -3.05
N VAL A 7 -3.14 19.56 -4.16
CA VAL A 7 -2.94 18.99 -5.52
C VAL A 7 -1.48 18.82 -5.92
N GLY A 8 -0.58 19.63 -5.35
CA GLY A 8 0.86 19.59 -5.60
C GLY A 8 1.67 18.82 -4.54
N LEU A 9 1.01 18.10 -3.62
CA LEU A 9 1.70 17.32 -2.60
C LEU A 9 2.43 16.12 -3.24
N LEU A 10 3.74 16.04 -3.03
CA LEU A 10 4.59 14.95 -3.55
C LEU A 10 4.78 13.82 -2.55
N GLU A 11 4.84 14.15 -1.25
CA GLU A 11 5.08 13.21 -0.18
C GLU A 11 4.04 13.41 0.93
N LEU A 12 3.46 12.30 1.38
CA LEU A 12 2.56 12.25 2.52
C LEU A 12 3.07 11.22 3.52
N ASN A 13 3.55 11.72 4.65
CA ASN A 13 4.02 10.88 5.75
C ASN A 13 2.97 10.83 6.87
N LEU A 14 2.40 9.64 7.08
CA LEU A 14 1.43 9.32 8.12
C LEU A 14 1.99 8.28 9.11
N ALA A 15 3.30 8.07 9.12
CA ALA A 15 3.93 7.07 9.96
C ALA A 15 3.80 7.38 11.46
N GLY A 16 3.75 6.32 12.27
CA GLY A 16 3.73 6.42 13.73
C GLY A 16 2.43 6.97 14.31
N ASN A 17 1.31 6.72 13.65
CA ASN A 17 -0.03 7.11 14.12
C ASN A 17 -0.83 5.87 14.57
N SER A 18 -2.12 6.06 14.83
CA SER A 18 -3.06 4.98 15.19
C SER A 18 -4.16 4.84 14.15
N ILE A 19 -3.79 4.98 12.87
CA ILE A 19 -4.75 4.87 11.76
C ILE A 19 -5.18 3.42 11.63
N ILE A 20 -6.48 3.20 11.75
CA ILE A 20 -7.13 1.89 11.57
C ILE A 20 -7.85 1.83 10.21
N SER A 21 -8.42 2.95 9.77
CA SER A 21 -9.15 3.07 8.51
C SER A 21 -8.98 4.46 7.91
N LEU A 22 -9.32 4.60 6.64
CA LEU A 22 -9.32 5.85 5.89
C LEU A 22 -10.71 6.11 5.33
N ASP A 23 -11.09 7.39 5.26
CA ASP A 23 -12.33 7.78 4.60
C ASP A 23 -12.20 7.65 3.08
N ASP A 24 -13.29 7.26 2.43
CA ASP A 24 -13.38 7.11 0.98
C ASP A 24 -12.91 8.38 0.26
N GLY A 25 -11.99 8.20 -0.69
CA GLY A 25 -11.53 9.28 -1.53
C GLY A 25 -10.65 10.33 -0.84
N ILE A 26 -10.10 10.06 0.35
CA ILE A 26 -9.14 10.97 1.03
C ILE A 26 -7.94 11.38 0.17
N PHE A 27 -7.59 10.57 -0.84
CA PHE A 27 -6.49 10.84 -1.77
C PHE A 27 -6.92 11.30 -3.17
N ARG A 28 -8.21 11.54 -3.43
CA ARG A 28 -8.75 11.85 -4.78
C ARG A 28 -8.01 12.97 -5.53
N ASN A 29 -7.58 14.00 -4.81
CA ASN A 29 -6.93 15.17 -5.40
C ASN A 29 -5.41 15.18 -5.21
N LEU A 30 -4.82 14.16 -4.59
CA LEU A 30 -3.37 14.06 -4.41
C LEU A 30 -2.70 13.53 -5.69
N ILE A 31 -2.99 14.19 -6.80
CA ILE A 31 -2.63 13.74 -8.15
C ILE A 31 -1.12 13.76 -8.40
N SER A 32 -0.36 14.56 -7.64
CA SER A 32 1.10 14.62 -7.72
C SER A 32 1.81 13.71 -6.72
N LEU A 33 1.07 12.93 -5.91
CA LEU A 33 1.68 12.16 -4.83
C LEU A 33 2.56 11.02 -5.38
N GLU A 34 3.82 10.99 -4.95
CA GLU A 34 4.82 10.00 -5.34
C GLU A 34 5.25 9.12 -4.16
N ILE A 35 5.20 9.62 -2.92
CA ILE A 35 5.63 8.89 -1.72
C ILE A 35 4.50 8.91 -0.69
N LEU A 36 4.13 7.73 -0.21
CA LEU A 36 3.11 7.55 0.82
C LEU A 36 3.63 6.60 1.89
N ASN A 37 3.65 7.08 3.13
CA ASN A 37 4.16 6.32 4.27
C ASN A 37 3.07 6.13 5.34
N PHE A 38 2.70 4.88 5.59
CA PHE A 38 1.80 4.45 6.66
C PHE A 38 2.52 3.59 7.71
N GLU A 39 3.85 3.60 7.73
CA GLU A 39 4.64 2.78 8.65
C GLU A 39 4.16 2.96 10.10
N ASN A 40 4.06 1.87 10.86
CA ASN A 40 3.74 1.91 12.29
C ASN A 40 2.35 2.55 12.54
N ASN A 41 1.32 1.93 11.95
CA ASN A 41 -0.10 2.21 12.15
C ASN A 41 -0.84 0.89 12.50
N GLN A 42 -2.17 0.86 12.36
CA GLN A 42 -3.02 -0.27 12.74
C GLN A 42 -3.93 -0.71 11.58
N LEU A 43 -3.47 -0.57 10.34
CA LEU A 43 -4.22 -1.01 9.15
C LEU A 43 -4.33 -2.54 9.16
N LEU A 44 -5.55 -3.04 9.00
CA LEU A 44 -5.86 -4.48 8.91
C LEU A 44 -5.83 -5.00 7.46
N ASP A 45 -5.98 -4.08 6.50
CA ASP A 45 -6.02 -4.35 5.07
C ASP A 45 -5.22 -3.28 4.32
N VAL A 46 -4.79 -3.60 3.10
CA VAL A 46 -4.32 -2.59 2.14
C VAL A 46 -5.49 -1.64 1.80
N PRO A 47 -5.35 -0.31 1.89
CA PRO A 47 -6.43 0.64 1.61
C PRO A 47 -6.65 0.85 0.10
N THR A 48 -7.02 -0.22 -0.60
CA THR A 48 -7.11 -0.30 -2.07
C THR A 48 -7.98 0.79 -2.69
N GLU A 49 -9.17 1.03 -2.13
CA GLU A 49 -10.12 2.06 -2.58
C GLU A 49 -9.55 3.49 -2.49
N ASN A 50 -8.58 3.73 -1.59
CA ASN A 50 -7.90 5.02 -1.50
C ASN A 50 -6.70 5.08 -2.47
N LEU A 51 -5.93 3.99 -2.55
CA LEU A 51 -4.74 3.89 -3.40
C LEU A 51 -5.07 3.92 -4.91
N MET A 52 -6.31 3.61 -5.31
CA MET A 52 -6.74 3.76 -6.71
C MET A 52 -6.63 5.20 -7.24
N HIS A 53 -6.59 6.19 -6.35
CA HIS A 53 -6.47 7.60 -6.69
C HIS A 53 -5.02 8.09 -6.81
N THR A 54 -4.03 7.36 -6.29
CA THR A 54 -2.61 7.77 -6.26
C THR A 54 -1.82 7.15 -7.41
N LYS A 55 -2.19 7.48 -8.65
CA LYS A 55 -1.64 6.81 -9.86
C LYS A 55 -0.15 7.07 -10.12
N ASN A 56 0.39 8.15 -9.58
CA ASN A 56 1.80 8.53 -9.73
C ASN A 56 2.70 8.01 -8.60
N LEU A 57 2.15 7.19 -7.69
CA LEU A 57 2.88 6.70 -6.53
C LEU A 57 4.07 5.83 -6.95
N ARG A 58 5.25 6.14 -6.41
CA ARG A 58 6.52 5.46 -6.66
C ARG A 58 7.01 4.66 -5.47
N SER A 59 6.67 5.08 -4.26
CA SER A 59 7.01 4.40 -3.02
C SER A 59 5.83 4.34 -2.07
N LEU A 60 5.56 3.13 -1.57
CA LEU A 60 4.53 2.86 -0.57
C LEU A 60 5.15 2.06 0.58
N ASP A 61 5.01 2.60 1.79
CA ASP A 61 5.43 1.92 3.02
C ASP A 61 4.19 1.60 3.88
N LEU A 62 3.88 0.31 4.00
CA LEU A 62 2.82 -0.25 4.85
C LEU A 62 3.44 -1.06 6.01
N SER A 63 4.73 -0.87 6.28
CA SER A 63 5.43 -1.67 7.29
C SER A 63 4.86 -1.47 8.69
N ARG A 64 4.98 -2.47 9.57
CA ARG A 64 4.54 -2.39 10.97
C ARG A 64 3.07 -1.98 11.08
N ASN A 65 2.21 -2.64 10.30
CA ASN A 65 0.77 -2.59 10.44
C ASN A 65 0.27 -3.98 10.87
N LEU A 66 -1.02 -4.25 10.70
CA LEU A 66 -1.66 -5.51 11.06
C LEU A 66 -2.29 -6.17 9.83
N ILE A 67 -1.72 -5.96 8.65
CA ILE A 67 -2.25 -6.47 7.39
C ILE A 67 -2.17 -8.00 7.39
N GLU A 68 -3.33 -8.65 7.24
CA GLU A 68 -3.43 -10.11 7.22
C GLU A 68 -3.47 -10.68 5.80
N PHE A 69 -4.07 -9.93 4.86
CA PHE A 69 -4.27 -10.36 3.48
C PHE A 69 -3.86 -9.29 2.48
N VAL A 70 -3.18 -9.72 1.42
CA VAL A 70 -3.00 -8.93 0.20
C VAL A 70 -3.90 -9.54 -0.87
N ARG A 71 -4.98 -8.84 -1.22
CA ARG A 71 -5.90 -9.28 -2.27
C ARG A 71 -5.26 -9.04 -3.64
N ASN A 72 -5.71 -9.80 -4.65
CA ASN A 72 -5.15 -9.73 -6.01
C ASN A 72 -5.33 -8.37 -6.69
N ASP A 73 -6.30 -7.59 -6.24
CA ASP A 73 -6.60 -6.22 -6.70
C ASP A 73 -5.96 -5.13 -5.83
N SER A 74 -5.26 -5.51 -4.74
CA SER A 74 -4.83 -4.56 -3.70
C SER A 74 -3.96 -3.43 -4.22
N PHE A 75 -3.22 -3.67 -5.31
CA PHE A 75 -2.29 -2.73 -5.93
C PHE A 75 -2.51 -2.54 -7.43
N GLU A 76 -3.65 -2.98 -7.99
CA GLU A 76 -3.88 -3.03 -9.44
C GLU A 76 -3.69 -1.67 -10.14
N SER A 77 -4.00 -0.58 -9.43
CA SER A 77 -3.88 0.79 -9.92
C SER A 77 -2.45 1.35 -9.91
N LEU A 78 -1.53 0.76 -9.15
CA LEU A 78 -0.22 1.35 -8.81
C LEU A 78 0.88 0.98 -9.82
N LYS A 79 0.61 1.26 -11.10
CA LYS A 79 1.45 0.81 -12.23
C LYS A 79 2.88 1.34 -12.21
N HIS A 80 3.09 2.51 -11.62
CA HIS A 80 4.40 3.19 -11.52
C HIS A 80 5.12 2.97 -10.18
N LEU A 81 4.56 2.11 -9.31
CA LEU A 81 5.17 1.84 -8.01
C LEU A 81 6.47 1.07 -8.21
N SER A 82 7.55 1.61 -7.65
CA SER A 82 8.90 1.05 -7.79
C SER A 82 9.38 0.36 -6.51
N ALA A 83 8.86 0.77 -5.35
CA ALA A 83 9.21 0.23 -4.06
C ALA A 83 7.96 0.04 -3.19
N LEU A 84 7.75 -1.20 -2.75
CA LEU A 84 6.68 -1.59 -1.84
C LEU A 84 7.29 -2.27 -0.61
N LYS A 85 6.99 -1.73 0.56
CA LYS A 85 7.36 -2.35 1.84
C LYS A 85 6.11 -2.70 2.62
N ILE A 86 6.01 -3.96 3.02
CA ILE A 86 4.94 -4.50 3.87
C ILE A 86 5.58 -5.30 5.01
N THR A 87 6.76 -4.87 5.46
CA THR A 87 7.56 -5.55 6.49
C THR A 87 6.86 -5.49 7.84
N GLY A 88 6.91 -6.54 8.65
CA GLY A 88 6.37 -6.46 10.01
C GLY A 88 4.83 -6.43 10.05
N ASN A 89 4.17 -7.17 9.15
CA ASN A 89 2.72 -7.38 9.16
C ASN A 89 2.41 -8.84 9.57
N VAL A 90 1.16 -9.28 9.45
CA VAL A 90 0.72 -10.63 9.88
C VAL A 90 0.27 -11.48 8.70
N ILE A 91 0.82 -11.24 7.51
CA ILE A 91 0.47 -11.96 6.29
C ILE A 91 0.92 -13.41 6.39
N ASN A 92 -0.02 -14.34 6.21
CA ASN A 92 0.23 -15.79 6.35
C ASN A 92 0.43 -16.50 5.01
N GLU A 93 -0.23 -16.03 3.96
CA GLU A 93 -0.17 -16.58 2.60
C GLU A 93 -0.13 -15.48 1.55
N LEU A 94 0.53 -15.79 0.42
CA LEU A 94 0.51 -14.95 -0.77
C LEU A 94 -0.04 -15.74 -1.96
N ASP A 95 -1.04 -15.15 -2.60
CA ASP A 95 -1.56 -15.57 -3.90
C ASP A 95 -0.57 -15.17 -5.02
N GLN A 96 -0.52 -15.94 -6.10
CA GLN A 96 0.30 -15.64 -7.27
C GLN A 96 0.00 -14.27 -7.88
N ARG A 97 -1.24 -13.79 -7.73
CA ARG A 97 -1.73 -12.52 -8.28
C ARG A 97 -1.76 -11.40 -7.25
N ALA A 98 -1.24 -11.61 -6.04
CA ALA A 98 -1.24 -10.61 -4.95
C ALA A 98 -0.55 -9.29 -5.32
N PHE A 99 0.32 -9.30 -6.34
CA PHE A 99 1.08 -8.15 -6.82
C PHE A 99 0.76 -7.78 -8.27
N ASP A 100 -0.37 -8.24 -8.80
CA ASP A 100 -0.81 -7.88 -10.15
C ASP A 100 -0.97 -6.34 -10.27
N GLY A 101 -0.65 -5.82 -11.45
CA GLY A 101 -0.66 -4.38 -11.73
C GLY A 101 0.61 -3.62 -11.33
N LEU A 102 1.49 -4.19 -10.50
CA LEU A 102 2.77 -3.59 -10.10
C LEU A 102 3.86 -3.70 -11.19
N LEU A 103 3.60 -3.10 -12.36
CA LEU A 103 4.39 -3.30 -13.59
C LEU A 103 5.83 -2.77 -13.52
N GLU A 104 6.08 -1.75 -12.69
CA GLU A 104 7.40 -1.11 -12.56
C GLU A 104 8.12 -1.47 -11.24
N LEU A 105 7.60 -2.43 -10.47
CA LEU A 105 8.13 -2.75 -9.15
C LEU A 105 9.55 -3.31 -9.25
N ARG A 106 10.46 -2.73 -8.45
CA ARG A 106 11.87 -3.14 -8.37
C ARG A 106 12.24 -3.67 -7.00
N THR A 107 11.58 -3.19 -5.96
CA THR A 107 11.84 -3.58 -4.58
C THR A 107 10.54 -3.98 -3.91
N LEU A 108 10.47 -5.21 -3.42
CA LEU A 108 9.41 -5.73 -2.59
C LEU A 108 10.02 -6.24 -1.29
N ASN A 109 9.60 -5.69 -0.15
CA ASN A 109 10.02 -6.17 1.16
C ASN A 109 8.85 -6.75 1.95
N LEU A 110 8.92 -8.06 2.19
CA LEU A 110 7.94 -8.86 2.94
C LEU A 110 8.53 -9.45 4.23
N ALA A 111 9.70 -8.99 4.67
CA ALA A 111 10.34 -9.46 5.89
C ALA A 111 9.41 -9.32 7.12
N ASP A 112 9.66 -10.10 8.16
CA ASP A 112 8.92 -10.04 9.42
C ASP A 112 7.40 -10.19 9.26
N ASN A 113 6.96 -11.05 8.34
CA ASN A 113 5.59 -11.53 8.24
C ASN A 113 5.48 -12.99 8.73
N ASN A 114 4.26 -13.52 8.77
CA ASN A 114 3.98 -14.91 9.16
C ASN A 114 3.86 -15.83 7.93
N LEU A 115 4.57 -15.53 6.84
CA LEU A 115 4.44 -16.26 5.58
C LEU A 115 4.85 -17.72 5.76
N THR A 116 3.89 -18.61 5.55
CA THR A 116 4.12 -20.07 5.55
C THR A 116 4.04 -20.68 4.15
N LEU A 117 3.43 -19.96 3.20
CA LEU A 117 3.19 -20.42 1.84
C LEU A 117 3.20 -19.27 0.84
N VAL A 118 3.84 -19.50 -0.30
CA VAL A 118 3.72 -18.67 -1.51
C VAL A 118 3.12 -19.56 -2.59
N ARG A 119 1.89 -19.29 -3.02
CA ARG A 119 1.18 -20.13 -3.99
C ARG A 119 1.53 -19.75 -5.42
N VAL A 120 1.66 -20.76 -6.26
CA VAL A 120 1.68 -20.63 -7.72
C VAL A 120 0.63 -21.62 -8.22
N ASP A 121 -0.43 -21.13 -8.83
CA ASP A 121 -1.46 -21.99 -9.42
C ASP A 121 -1.00 -22.40 -10.84
N TYR A 122 -1.16 -23.67 -11.16
CA TYR A 122 -0.83 -24.27 -12.47
C TYR A 122 -2.01 -24.23 -13.44
#